data_AF-A0A537GRQ8-F1
#
_entry.id   AF-A0A537GRQ8-F1
#
_cell.length_a   1.000
_cell.length_b   1.000
_cell.length_c   1.000
_cell.angle_alpha   90.00
_cell.angle_beta   90.00
_cell.angle_gamma   90.00
#
_symmetry.space_group_name_H-M   'P 1'
#
loop_
_entity.id
_entity.type
_entity.pdbx_description
1 polymer ?
#
loop_
_entity_poly.entity_id
_entity_poly.type
_entity_poly.pdbx_seq_one_letter_code
_entity_poly.pdbx_strand_id
1 'polypeptide(L)'
;MEESTKFQNLTYSSAFQIDKWNSPSACVSSNTTFNVVFSATNSSRYLGNIVVSEVPQTLSVIGVSEQLNPPLATGSGGLAVDGSVSAWCGHSTNSCAASLTTSSAYDIIIVYTMEALDLQSSCTFSVSDIAGLSWTARTAVVFGNNGRDQLQEFYAKSSSALSSDTITESISGCASTQYGGEYNGFMAFGVSGTSFNSPFDPNISLPGTASGNSNTPTKSVSTTNANDMIIGAARLGGLTSGSGFTRIVYADGTNDLTEYKIVSSAVTNLAVAFSGNTGYWEEIADALQAPVPGILSTSYNYAGYEVYTNGNQNGVVPLAATYFYQPVPTYPPGGCADFYTCNFATWVGLQDTWNQSDGKLAQAGTWADWVNASCAASYFAWYGVVGGNPQFVKCTGSNNVIVNGADKIFAYAENEAAYGGQSNYYDFEVYDYQSNTSCISTQNSLNMNTPHFADYVQENSKECFIDCASLASFATAHFFSAQLYSGLNPPVDTFIYQYTTQGFYYAFNMTNAPCTAGCGGQKTCGTYVTNVSTGAVDPSSSFDETWQTSYYTPTYNSQNC
;
A
#
# COMPACT_ATOMS: atom_id res chain seq x y z
N MET A 1 31.51 -11.45 -7.69
CA MET A 1 32.54 -11.09 -8.68
C MET A 1 32.19 -11.52 -10.12
N GLU A 2 31.11 -12.27 -10.38
CA GLU A 2 30.69 -12.64 -11.75
C GLU A 2 29.86 -11.57 -12.48
N GLU A 3 29.16 -10.68 -11.76
CA GLU A 3 28.24 -9.70 -12.36
C GLU A 3 28.91 -8.55 -13.12
N SER A 4 30.15 -8.20 -12.79
CA SER A 4 30.86 -7.06 -13.41
C SER A 4 31.16 -7.28 -14.89
N THR A 5 31.14 -8.54 -15.37
CA THR A 5 31.42 -8.89 -16.77
C THR A 5 30.24 -8.63 -17.71
N LYS A 6 29.03 -8.37 -17.18
CA LYS A 6 27.82 -8.10 -17.98
C LYS A 6 27.66 -6.64 -18.39
N PHE A 7 28.53 -5.75 -17.91
CA PHE A 7 28.49 -4.31 -18.20
C PHE A 7 29.70 -3.92 -19.06
N GLN A 8 29.46 -3.33 -20.24
CA GLN A 8 30.55 -2.71 -21.00
C GLN A 8 31.00 -1.42 -20.29
N ASN A 9 32.32 -1.24 -20.16
CA ASN A 9 32.91 0.01 -19.63
C ASN A 9 32.56 1.19 -20.55
N LEU A 10 31.47 1.89 -20.25
CA LEU A 10 31.16 3.20 -20.80
C LEU A 10 31.57 4.26 -19.78
N THR A 11 32.57 5.06 -20.13
CA THR A 11 33.00 6.20 -19.33
C THR A 11 31.96 7.32 -19.48
N TYR A 12 31.21 7.61 -18.42
CA TYR A 12 30.40 8.82 -18.33
C TYR A 12 31.15 9.86 -17.51
N SER A 13 31.26 11.07 -18.03
CA SER A 13 31.74 12.24 -17.29
C SER A 13 30.62 13.27 -17.24
N SER A 14 30.27 13.75 -16.05
CA SER A 14 29.49 14.98 -15.87
C SER A 14 30.42 16.08 -15.36
N ALA A 15 30.23 17.30 -15.86
CA ALA A 15 30.82 18.51 -15.29
C ALA A 15 29.66 19.37 -14.79
N PHE A 16 29.73 19.82 -13.54
CA PHE A 16 28.76 20.76 -12.98
C PHE A 16 29.34 22.18 -13.06
N GLN A 17 28.59 23.10 -13.68
CA GLN A 17 28.85 24.53 -13.62
C GLN A 17 27.95 25.13 -12.54
N ILE A 18 28.55 25.87 -11.59
CA ILE A 18 27.83 26.66 -10.60
C ILE A 18 27.82 28.10 -11.11
N ASP A 19 26.66 28.61 -11.50
CA ASP A 19 26.48 30.04 -11.80
C ASP A 19 26.06 30.83 -10.56
N LYS A 20 26.58 32.05 -10.50
CA LYS A 20 26.68 32.92 -9.32
C LYS A 20 25.54 33.94 -9.31
N TRP A 21 24.83 34.11 -8.19
CA TRP A 21 23.94 35.26 -7.98
C TRP A 21 24.44 36.23 -6.90
N ASN A 22 24.19 37.51 -7.15
CA ASN A 22 24.72 38.64 -6.39
C ASN A 22 23.79 39.01 -5.22
N SER A 23 24.06 38.48 -4.02
CA SER A 23 23.56 39.00 -2.74
C SER A 23 24.56 38.65 -1.63
N PRO A 24 24.75 39.47 -0.57
CA PRO A 24 26.04 39.58 0.13
C PRO A 24 26.26 38.59 1.30
N SER A 25 25.56 37.45 1.35
CA SER A 25 25.80 36.43 2.37
C SER A 25 26.90 35.46 1.94
N ALA A 26 28.08 35.56 2.57
CA ALA A 26 29.21 34.66 2.32
C ALA A 26 28.93 33.25 2.87
N CYS A 27 28.91 32.23 1.99
CA CYS A 27 28.94 30.82 2.39
C CYS A 27 30.39 30.29 2.41
N VAL A 28 30.67 29.43 3.39
CA VAL A 28 31.92 28.69 3.55
C VAL A 28 31.85 27.41 2.70
N SER A 29 32.89 27.09 1.94
CA SER A 29 32.97 25.85 1.16
C SER A 29 32.95 24.62 2.08
N SER A 30 32.05 23.67 1.78
CA SER A 30 31.95 22.36 2.45
C SER A 30 32.30 21.25 1.46
N ASN A 31 33.33 20.46 1.77
CA ASN A 31 33.66 19.25 1.02
C ASN A 31 32.81 18.08 1.56
N THR A 32 31.60 17.95 1.07
CA THR A 32 30.72 16.80 1.36
C THR A 32 30.73 15.84 0.18
N THR A 33 31.02 14.57 0.44
CA THR A 33 30.92 13.48 -0.54
C THR A 33 29.45 13.13 -0.74
N PHE A 34 29.01 13.03 -1.99
CA PHE A 34 27.67 12.56 -2.34
C PHE A 34 27.79 11.20 -3.03
N ASN A 35 26.91 10.28 -2.67
CA ASN A 35 26.69 9.06 -3.47
C ASN A 35 25.72 9.42 -4.59
N VAL A 36 26.08 9.09 -5.83
CA VAL A 36 25.21 9.25 -7.00
C VAL A 36 24.74 7.86 -7.43
N VAL A 37 23.43 7.70 -7.57
CA VAL A 37 22.80 6.44 -8.00
C VAL A 37 22.46 6.56 -9.48
N PHE A 38 22.97 5.65 -10.30
CA PHE A 38 22.61 5.53 -11.71
C PHE A 38 21.73 4.29 -11.88
N SER A 39 20.58 4.46 -12.54
CA SER A 39 19.75 3.32 -12.96
C SER A 39 20.12 2.94 -14.39
N ALA A 40 20.44 1.67 -14.62
CA ALA A 40 20.74 1.12 -15.95
C ALA A 40 19.90 -0.13 -16.22
N THR A 41 19.57 -0.37 -17.49
CA THR A 41 18.89 -1.60 -17.92
C THR A 41 19.86 -2.46 -18.73
N ASN A 42 19.87 -3.77 -18.46
CA ASN A 42 20.64 -4.71 -19.28
C ASN A 42 19.89 -5.05 -20.59
N SER A 43 20.54 -5.80 -21.49
CA SER A 43 19.97 -6.20 -22.79
C SER A 43 18.68 -7.04 -22.67
N SER A 44 18.39 -7.56 -21.47
CA SER A 44 17.20 -8.35 -21.13
C SER A 44 16.14 -7.54 -20.38
N ARG A 45 16.31 -6.21 -20.26
CA ARG A 45 15.40 -5.24 -19.61
C ARG A 45 15.28 -5.35 -18.08
N TYR A 46 16.24 -5.96 -17.40
CA TYR A 46 16.32 -5.91 -15.93
C TYR A 46 16.94 -4.59 -15.46
N LEU A 47 16.37 -3.99 -14.41
CA LEU A 47 16.85 -2.75 -13.79
C LEU A 47 17.96 -3.05 -12.78
N GLY A 48 19.12 -2.42 -12.95
CA GLY A 48 20.21 -2.42 -11.98
C GLY A 48 20.46 -1.01 -11.43
N ASN A 49 20.61 -0.88 -10.11
CA ASN A 49 21.10 0.35 -9.47
C ASN A 49 22.61 0.27 -9.31
N ILE A 50 23.36 1.21 -9.88
CA ILE A 50 24.81 1.35 -9.71
C ILE A 50 25.06 2.53 -8.77
N VAL A 51 25.58 2.25 -7.58
CA VAL A 51 25.98 3.28 -6.62
C VAL A 51 27.43 3.66 -6.87
N VAL A 52 27.71 4.95 -7.09
CA VAL A 52 29.04 5.45 -7.36
C VAL A 52 29.39 6.54 -6.34
N SER A 53 30.59 6.44 -5.75
CA SER A 53 31.11 7.49 -4.86
C SER A 53 32.19 8.30 -5.56
N GLU A 54 32.15 9.61 -5.33
CA GLU A 54 33.17 10.56 -5.78
C GLU A 54 34.26 10.69 -4.71
N VAL A 55 35.38 10.01 -4.91
CA VAL A 55 36.65 10.26 -4.21
C VAL A 55 37.46 11.16 -5.16
N PRO A 56 38.06 12.27 -4.70
CA PRO A 56 38.25 13.46 -5.52
C PRO A 56 38.88 13.12 -6.87
N GLN A 57 38.06 13.26 -7.92
CA GLN A 57 38.37 13.07 -9.34
C GLN A 57 38.29 11.64 -9.94
N THR A 58 37.83 10.62 -9.21
CA THR A 58 37.55 9.29 -9.81
C THR A 58 36.24 8.71 -9.29
N LEU A 59 35.34 8.36 -10.21
CA LEU A 59 34.11 7.63 -9.93
C LEU A 59 34.43 6.15 -9.68
N SER A 60 34.03 5.61 -8.53
CA SER A 60 34.18 4.17 -8.21
C SER A 60 32.85 3.53 -7.85
N VAL A 61 32.55 2.38 -8.46
CA VAL A 61 31.31 1.61 -8.21
C VAL A 61 31.41 0.95 -6.83
N ILE A 62 30.46 1.26 -5.95
CA ILE A 62 30.40 0.76 -4.57
C ILE A 62 29.42 -0.41 -4.43
N GLY A 63 28.38 -0.48 -5.26
CA GLY A 63 27.40 -1.57 -5.22
C GLY A 63 26.51 -1.61 -6.45
N VAL A 64 26.06 -2.82 -6.78
CA VAL A 64 25.06 -3.09 -7.82
C VAL A 64 23.92 -3.88 -7.20
N SER A 65 22.68 -3.49 -7.48
CA SER A 65 21.46 -4.23 -7.06
C SER A 65 20.56 -4.39 -8.27
N GLU A 66 20.27 -5.63 -8.67
CA GLU A 66 19.32 -5.96 -9.75
C GLU A 66 17.92 -6.11 -9.12
N GLN A 67 16.96 -5.28 -9.54
CA GLN A 67 15.57 -5.35 -9.08
C GLN A 67 14.77 -6.12 -10.12
N LEU A 68 14.47 -7.38 -9.82
CA LEU A 68 13.56 -8.20 -10.64
C LEU A 68 12.13 -7.64 -10.49
N ASN A 69 11.51 -7.26 -11.60
CA ASN A 69 10.06 -7.02 -11.65
C ASN A 69 9.33 -8.27 -11.15
N PRO A 70 8.30 -8.12 -10.32
CA PRO A 70 7.57 -9.26 -9.82
C PRO A 70 6.81 -10.02 -10.94
N PRO A 71 7.13 -11.30 -11.28
CA PRO A 71 6.18 -12.14 -11.99
C PRO A 71 5.03 -12.52 -11.05
N LEU A 72 3.81 -12.63 -11.61
CA LEU A 72 2.60 -13.18 -10.99
C LEU A 72 2.92 -14.18 -9.85
N ALA A 73 2.36 -13.99 -8.66
CA ALA A 73 2.18 -15.11 -7.73
C ALA A 73 1.20 -16.09 -8.39
N THR A 74 1.70 -17.04 -9.18
CA THR A 74 0.90 -18.10 -9.81
C THR A 74 0.51 -19.21 -8.84
N GLY A 75 0.70 -19.01 -7.53
CA GLY A 75 0.22 -19.92 -6.51
C GLY A 75 -1.26 -19.72 -6.28
N SER A 76 -2.10 -20.62 -6.80
CA SER A 76 -3.52 -20.72 -6.40
C SER A 76 -3.69 -21.29 -4.97
N GLY A 77 -2.70 -21.11 -4.09
CA GLY A 77 -2.71 -21.58 -2.71
C GLY A 77 -3.07 -20.41 -1.81
N GLY A 78 -4.07 -20.59 -0.94
CA GLY A 78 -4.26 -19.67 0.20
C GLY A 78 -3.04 -19.64 1.10
N LEU A 79 -3.04 -18.76 2.11
CA LEU A 79 -1.99 -18.63 3.12
C LEU A 79 -1.36 -19.98 3.49
N ALA A 80 -0.04 -20.10 3.32
CA ALA A 80 0.67 -21.34 3.60
C ALA A 80 2.11 -21.07 4.03
N VAL A 81 2.62 -21.95 4.91
CA VAL A 81 4.05 -21.98 5.26
C VAL A 81 4.82 -22.46 4.02
N ASP A 82 5.85 -21.70 3.65
CA ASP A 82 6.69 -21.98 2.50
C ASP A 82 8.16 -22.02 2.91
N GLY A 83 8.60 -23.22 3.30
CA GLY A 83 9.93 -23.43 3.84
C GLY A 83 10.07 -23.00 5.29
N SER A 84 10.91 -23.73 6.02
CA SER A 84 11.23 -23.39 7.40
C SER A 84 12.61 -23.92 7.79
N VAL A 85 13.27 -23.24 8.73
CA VAL A 85 14.60 -23.58 9.22
C VAL A 85 14.77 -23.11 10.67
N SER A 86 15.72 -23.69 11.39
CA SER A 86 16.21 -23.15 12.65
C SER A 86 17.72 -23.31 12.74
N ALA A 87 18.35 -22.47 13.56
CA ALA A 87 19.71 -22.69 14.00
C ALA A 87 19.89 -22.30 15.45
N TRP A 88 20.85 -22.98 16.07
CA TRP A 88 21.28 -22.79 17.44
C TRP A 88 22.78 -22.76 17.46
N CYS A 89 23.32 -21.84 18.24
CA CYS A 89 24.74 -21.77 18.44
C CYS A 89 25.06 -21.75 19.94
N GLY A 90 26.21 -22.35 20.25
CA GLY A 90 26.68 -22.38 21.62
C GLY A 90 27.21 -21.01 22.03
N HIS A 91 27.40 -20.85 23.33
CA HIS A 91 27.89 -19.64 24.00
C HIS A 91 29.27 -19.11 23.55
N SER A 92 29.91 -19.70 22.54
CA SER A 92 31.21 -19.26 22.01
C SER A 92 31.08 -18.31 20.80
N THR A 93 29.86 -17.98 20.39
CA THR A 93 29.56 -17.09 19.26
C THR A 93 28.38 -16.20 19.63
N ASN A 94 28.28 -15.04 18.98
CA ASN A 94 27.18 -14.10 19.14
C ASN A 94 26.28 -14.07 17.89
N SER A 95 26.41 -15.06 17.01
CA SER A 95 25.68 -15.14 15.75
C SER A 95 25.44 -16.58 15.35
N CYS A 96 24.20 -16.89 14.93
CA CYS A 96 23.81 -18.16 14.36
C CYS A 96 23.34 -17.96 12.92
N ALA A 97 23.60 -18.93 12.03
CA ALA A 97 23.14 -18.87 10.65
C ALA A 97 22.53 -20.19 10.17
N ALA A 98 21.52 -20.10 9.31
CA ALA A 98 20.87 -21.25 8.68
C ALA A 98 20.37 -20.89 7.29
N SER A 99 20.34 -21.87 6.38
CA SER A 99 19.86 -21.65 5.02
C SER A 99 18.36 -21.94 4.90
N LEU A 100 17.58 -20.92 4.54
CA LEU A 100 16.16 -21.04 4.21
C LEU A 100 15.99 -21.22 2.69
N THR A 101 15.09 -22.12 2.30
CA THR A 101 14.63 -22.24 0.92
C THR A 101 13.13 -22.14 0.91
N THR A 102 12.59 -21.29 0.05
CA THR A 102 11.15 -21.17 -0.21
C THR A 102 10.87 -21.51 -1.67
N SER A 103 9.61 -21.85 -1.98
CA SER A 103 9.19 -22.28 -3.31
C SER A 103 8.35 -21.24 -4.07
N SER A 104 7.79 -20.28 -3.34
CA SER A 104 6.95 -19.19 -3.84
C SER A 104 7.70 -17.87 -3.83
N ALA A 105 7.31 -16.98 -4.74
CA ALA A 105 7.69 -15.57 -4.65
C ALA A 105 6.70 -14.81 -3.76
N TYR A 106 7.11 -13.63 -3.26
CA TYR A 106 6.33 -12.76 -2.36
C TYR A 106 6.05 -13.34 -0.99
N ASP A 107 7.00 -14.12 -0.49
CA ASP A 107 6.91 -14.60 0.88
C ASP A 107 7.20 -13.46 1.86
N ILE A 108 6.48 -13.47 2.96
CA ILE A 108 6.89 -12.77 4.17
C ILE A 108 7.73 -13.75 4.97
N ILE A 109 9.00 -13.42 5.16
CA ILE A 109 9.91 -14.22 5.95
C ILE A 109 9.77 -13.78 7.39
N ILE A 110 9.35 -14.68 8.27
CA ILE A 110 9.24 -14.45 9.71
C ILE A 110 10.43 -15.10 10.38
N VAL A 111 11.05 -14.37 11.32
CA VAL A 111 12.16 -14.85 12.14
C VAL A 111 11.85 -14.56 13.59
N TYR A 112 11.86 -15.60 14.42
CA TYR A 112 11.89 -15.47 15.88
C TYR A 112 13.32 -15.68 16.35
N THR A 113 13.95 -14.62 16.85
CA THR A 113 15.29 -14.64 17.45
C THR A 113 15.18 -14.85 18.94
N MET A 114 16.14 -15.55 19.53
CA MET A 114 16.12 -15.83 20.95
C MET A 114 17.50 -15.93 21.56
N GLU A 115 17.54 -15.67 22.85
CA GLU A 115 18.71 -15.86 23.70
C GLU A 115 18.28 -16.59 24.98
N ALA A 116 19.15 -17.45 25.47
CA ALA A 116 18.90 -18.25 26.65
C ALA A 116 20.07 -18.36 27.61
N LEU A 117 19.69 -18.56 28.88
CA LEU A 117 20.50 -19.11 29.96
C LEU A 117 21.53 -18.18 30.62
N ASP A 118 21.74 -16.92 30.23
CA ASP A 118 22.82 -16.18 30.91
C ASP A 118 22.68 -14.67 31.14
N LEU A 119 21.48 -14.07 31.05
CA LEU A 119 21.38 -12.60 31.18
C LEU A 119 20.65 -11.99 32.39
N GLN A 120 21.33 -11.00 32.98
CA GLN A 120 20.77 -9.93 33.82
C GLN A 120 20.53 -8.62 33.03
N SER A 121 20.95 -8.53 31.76
CA SER A 121 20.84 -7.34 30.89
C SER A 121 20.33 -7.71 29.49
N SER A 122 19.43 -6.88 28.92
CA SER A 122 18.80 -7.12 27.61
C SER A 122 19.80 -7.20 26.45
N CYS A 123 19.64 -8.21 25.57
CA CYS A 123 20.30 -8.27 24.27
C CYS A 123 19.67 -7.31 23.28
N THR A 124 20.50 -6.87 22.32
CA THR A 124 20.03 -6.27 21.07
C THR A 124 20.15 -7.33 19.98
N PHE A 125 19.01 -7.78 19.44
CA PHE A 125 18.96 -8.70 18.32
C PHE A 125 19.06 -7.95 16.98
N SER A 126 19.63 -8.63 16.00
CA SER A 126 19.66 -8.21 14.60
C SER A 126 19.55 -9.43 13.69
N VAL A 127 18.93 -9.23 12.53
CA VAL A 127 18.80 -10.26 11.49
C VAL A 127 19.36 -9.69 10.19
N SER A 128 20.11 -10.52 9.48
CA SER A 128 20.65 -10.24 8.15
C SER A 128 20.62 -11.51 7.32
N ASP A 129 20.78 -11.39 6.02
CA ASP A 129 20.78 -12.52 5.10
C ASP A 129 21.68 -12.25 3.88
N ILE A 130 21.88 -13.26 3.03
CA ILE A 130 22.72 -13.15 1.83
C ILE A 130 21.92 -12.61 0.64
N ALA A 131 20.61 -12.87 0.58
CA ALA A 131 19.72 -12.33 -0.46
C ALA A 131 19.52 -10.80 -0.36
N GLY A 132 19.97 -10.17 0.72
CA GLY A 132 19.93 -8.73 0.93
C GLY A 132 18.54 -8.20 1.31
N LEU A 133 17.74 -9.01 1.99
CA LEU A 133 16.42 -8.60 2.45
C LEU A 133 16.52 -7.50 3.52
N SER A 134 15.49 -6.65 3.58
CA SER A 134 15.38 -5.60 4.59
C SER A 134 14.56 -6.09 5.78
N TRP A 135 15.22 -6.23 6.93
CA TRP A 135 14.63 -6.76 8.16
C TRP A 135 14.05 -5.68 9.04
N THR A 136 12.86 -5.95 9.59
CA THR A 136 12.17 -5.07 10.53
C THR A 136 11.82 -5.84 11.81
N ALA A 137 12.20 -5.31 12.96
CA ALA A 137 11.73 -5.82 14.25
C ALA A 137 10.22 -5.59 14.38
N ARG A 138 9.47 -6.67 14.62
CA ARG A 138 8.00 -6.67 14.73
C ARG A 138 7.55 -6.45 16.18
N THR A 139 8.28 -7.02 17.13
CA THR A 139 8.02 -6.87 18.57
C THR A 139 9.17 -6.16 19.27
N ALA A 140 8.91 -5.67 20.49
CA ALA A 140 9.97 -5.51 21.49
C ALA A 140 10.45 -6.89 21.98
N VAL A 141 11.57 -6.92 22.71
CA VAL A 141 12.06 -8.14 23.36
C VAL A 141 11.08 -8.58 24.45
N VAL A 142 10.68 -9.85 24.42
CA VAL A 142 9.87 -10.52 25.43
C VAL A 142 10.80 -11.27 26.38
N PHE A 143 10.63 -11.05 27.68
CA PHE A 143 11.49 -11.62 28.72
C PHE A 143 10.80 -12.76 29.46
N GLY A 144 11.44 -13.92 29.50
CA GLY A 144 11.07 -15.07 30.32
C GLY A 144 12.08 -15.36 31.42
N ASN A 145 11.82 -16.39 32.22
CA ASN A 145 12.78 -16.93 33.20
C ASN A 145 13.42 -15.89 34.15
N ASN A 146 12.62 -14.94 34.62
CA ASN A 146 13.05 -13.78 35.41
C ASN A 146 14.07 -12.86 34.69
N GLY A 147 13.92 -12.67 33.38
CA GLY A 147 14.75 -11.81 32.55
C GLY A 147 15.95 -12.50 31.90
N ARG A 148 16.06 -13.83 32.03
CA ARG A 148 17.20 -14.62 31.55
C ARG A 148 16.99 -15.27 30.18
N ASP A 149 15.75 -15.30 29.73
CA ASP A 149 15.40 -15.82 28.41
C ASP A 149 14.73 -14.67 27.65
N GLN A 150 15.05 -14.55 26.36
CA GLN A 150 14.62 -13.45 25.52
C GLN A 150 14.12 -13.96 24.18
N LEU A 151 13.01 -13.40 23.70
CA LEU A 151 12.39 -13.73 22.41
C LEU A 151 11.98 -12.45 21.67
N GLN A 152 12.25 -12.38 20.37
CA GLN A 152 11.84 -11.25 19.54
C GLN A 152 11.45 -11.70 18.13
N GLU A 153 10.41 -11.08 17.57
CA GLU A 153 9.98 -11.31 16.20
C GLU A 153 10.54 -10.27 15.24
N PHE A 154 11.01 -10.73 14.09
CA PHE A 154 11.43 -9.95 12.94
C PHE A 154 10.70 -10.44 11.70
N TYR A 155 10.56 -9.55 10.72
CA TYR A 155 10.10 -9.95 9.39
C TYR A 155 10.87 -9.24 8.28
N ALA A 156 10.88 -9.86 7.11
CA ALA A 156 11.33 -9.28 5.86
C ALA A 156 10.42 -9.69 4.71
N LYS A 157 10.50 -8.93 3.62
CA LYS A 157 9.71 -9.14 2.40
C LYS A 157 10.60 -9.73 1.30
N SER A 158 10.31 -10.95 0.86
CA SER A 158 11.05 -11.58 -0.25
C SER A 158 10.26 -11.53 -1.55
N SER A 159 10.70 -10.72 -2.52
CA SER A 159 10.03 -10.62 -3.83
C SER A 159 10.29 -11.81 -4.76
N SER A 160 11.20 -12.72 -4.37
CA SER A 160 11.56 -13.93 -5.12
C SER A 160 11.58 -15.14 -4.19
N ALA A 161 11.42 -16.33 -4.76
CA ALA A 161 11.65 -17.56 -4.01
C ALA A 161 13.11 -17.61 -3.53
N LEU A 162 13.33 -17.92 -2.26
CA LEU A 162 14.67 -18.01 -1.69
C LEU A 162 15.28 -19.37 -2.03
N SER A 163 16.53 -19.39 -2.51
CA SER A 163 17.25 -20.62 -2.79
C SER A 163 18.47 -20.71 -1.88
N SER A 164 18.35 -21.48 -0.80
CA SER A 164 19.41 -21.62 0.21
C SER A 164 19.94 -20.28 0.74
N ASP A 165 19.05 -19.30 0.91
CA ASP A 165 19.41 -18.00 1.46
C ASP A 165 19.81 -18.15 2.93
N THR A 166 21.00 -17.64 3.28
CA THR A 166 21.55 -17.84 4.62
C THR A 166 21.14 -16.69 5.52
N ILE A 167 20.12 -16.94 6.33
CA ILE A 167 19.67 -16.02 7.38
C ILE A 167 20.63 -16.14 8.55
N THR A 168 21.12 -14.99 9.02
CA THR A 168 22.03 -14.84 10.15
C THR A 168 21.38 -13.97 11.21
N GLU A 169 21.15 -14.54 12.38
CA GLU A 169 20.80 -13.83 13.60
C GLU A 169 22.08 -13.44 14.34
N SER A 170 22.06 -12.28 15.00
CA SER A 170 23.18 -11.82 15.83
C SER A 170 22.71 -11.02 17.03
N ILE A 171 23.38 -11.24 18.16
CA ILE A 171 23.17 -10.54 19.42
C ILE A 171 24.34 -9.61 19.78
N SER A 172 24.02 -8.55 20.51
CA SER A 172 25.03 -7.64 21.08
C SER A 172 24.55 -7.00 22.39
N GLY A 173 25.47 -6.37 23.13
CA GLY A 173 25.18 -5.62 24.36
C GLY A 173 24.95 -6.47 25.60
N CYS A 174 25.13 -7.80 25.47
CA CYS A 174 24.65 -8.74 26.47
C CYS A 174 25.61 -9.90 26.76
N ALA A 175 26.82 -9.90 26.20
CA ALA A 175 27.80 -10.97 26.48
C ALA A 175 28.35 -10.93 27.92
N SER A 176 28.23 -12.03 28.63
CA SER A 176 28.86 -12.29 29.93
C SER A 176 30.39 -12.40 29.83
N THR A 177 31.11 -11.60 30.61
CA THR A 177 32.58 -11.72 30.75
C THR A 177 33.02 -13.01 31.46
N GLN A 178 32.09 -13.70 32.14
CA GLN A 178 32.35 -14.91 32.92
C GLN A 178 32.22 -16.19 32.08
N TYR A 179 31.30 -16.21 31.10
CA TYR A 179 30.99 -17.41 30.32
C TYR A 179 31.32 -17.27 28.81
N GLY A 180 31.75 -16.10 28.35
CA GLY A 180 32.39 -15.93 27.04
C GLY A 180 31.44 -15.81 25.84
N GLY A 181 30.13 -15.73 26.07
CA GLY A 181 29.06 -15.47 25.10
C GLY A 181 27.72 -16.02 25.60
N GLU A 182 26.67 -15.91 24.78
CA GLU A 182 25.27 -16.25 25.14
C GLU A 182 24.74 -17.38 24.26
N TYR A 183 23.68 -18.08 24.70
CA TYR A 183 23.04 -19.10 23.86
C TYR A 183 21.98 -18.46 22.97
N ASN A 184 22.41 -17.98 21.80
CA ASN A 184 21.49 -17.47 20.80
C ASN A 184 21.00 -18.55 19.82
N GLY A 185 19.89 -18.24 19.18
CA GLY A 185 19.28 -19.09 18.16
C GLY A 185 18.15 -18.37 17.44
N PHE A 186 17.61 -19.00 16.42
CA PHE A 186 16.43 -18.51 15.74
C PHE A 186 15.60 -19.62 15.09
N MET A 187 14.33 -19.33 14.88
CA MET A 187 13.42 -20.08 14.01
C MET A 187 12.98 -19.15 12.87
N ALA A 188 13.07 -19.61 11.64
CA ALA A 188 12.67 -18.85 10.46
C ALA A 188 11.76 -19.66 9.55
N PHE A 189 10.80 -18.99 8.92
CA PHE A 189 9.93 -19.60 7.92
C PHE A 189 9.40 -18.56 6.93
N GLY A 190 9.14 -19.00 5.71
CA GLY A 190 8.41 -18.20 4.73
C GLY A 190 6.91 -18.38 4.91
N VAL A 191 6.14 -17.31 4.68
CA VAL A 191 4.69 -17.38 4.54
C VAL A 191 4.29 -16.85 3.17
N SER A 192 3.77 -17.76 2.37
CA SER A 192 3.22 -17.48 1.04
C SER A 192 1.74 -17.09 1.15
N GLY A 193 1.25 -16.34 0.15
CA GLY A 193 -0.17 -16.03 0.02
C GLY A 193 -0.72 -15.03 1.04
N THR A 194 0.14 -14.32 1.78
CA THR A 194 -0.22 -13.19 2.66
C THR A 194 -0.20 -11.87 1.89
N SER A 195 -0.77 -10.80 2.47
CA SER A 195 -0.68 -9.45 1.93
C SER A 195 0.76 -8.93 1.95
N PHE A 196 1.46 -8.93 0.81
CA PHE A 196 2.88 -8.57 0.78
C PHE A 196 3.19 -7.14 1.29
N ASN A 197 2.30 -6.18 1.05
CA ASN A 197 2.50 -4.79 1.45
C ASN A 197 2.11 -4.51 2.90
N SER A 198 0.99 -5.10 3.34
CA SER A 198 0.45 -4.98 4.69
C SER A 198 0.26 -6.37 5.27
N PRO A 199 1.34 -7.07 5.66
CA PRO A 199 1.31 -8.51 5.89
C PRO A 199 0.61 -8.93 7.17
N PHE A 200 0.46 -8.04 8.13
CA PHE A 200 -0.11 -8.35 9.43
C PHE A 200 -1.52 -7.80 9.59
N ASP A 201 -2.36 -8.50 10.35
CA ASP A 201 -3.69 -8.02 10.70
C ASP A 201 -3.59 -6.72 11.53
N PRO A 202 -4.45 -5.72 11.27
CA PRO A 202 -4.35 -4.40 11.90
C PRO A 202 -4.92 -4.35 13.33
N ASN A 203 -5.35 -5.47 13.91
CA ASN A 203 -5.89 -5.47 15.27
C ASN A 203 -4.83 -5.01 16.27
N ILE A 204 -5.20 -4.04 17.11
CA ILE A 204 -4.29 -3.41 18.07
C ILE A 204 -3.73 -4.37 19.14
N SER A 205 -4.32 -5.56 19.30
CA SER A 205 -3.80 -6.59 20.21
C SER A 205 -2.61 -7.38 19.65
N LEU A 206 -2.22 -7.11 18.39
CA LEU A 206 -1.17 -7.82 17.66
C LEU A 206 0.05 -6.92 17.39
N PRO A 207 1.28 -7.47 17.47
CA PRO A 207 1.62 -8.76 18.04
C PRO A 207 1.34 -8.78 19.56
N GLY A 208 0.79 -9.90 20.04
CA GLY A 208 0.53 -10.14 21.44
C GLY A 208 1.69 -10.87 22.11
N THR A 209 2.13 -10.41 23.28
CA THR A 209 3.22 -11.06 24.03
C THR A 209 2.79 -11.45 25.45
N ALA A 210 3.39 -12.51 25.98
CA ALA A 210 3.20 -12.97 27.36
C ALA A 210 4.42 -13.74 27.88
N SER A 211 4.52 -13.85 29.20
CA SER A 211 5.50 -14.67 29.90
C SER A 211 4.91 -15.19 31.22
N GLY A 212 5.36 -16.34 31.70
CA GLY A 212 4.82 -16.91 32.93
C GLY A 212 5.63 -18.08 33.49
N ASN A 213 5.05 -18.75 34.50
CA ASN A 213 5.58 -19.99 35.06
C ASN A 213 4.43 -21.00 35.20
N SER A 214 4.33 -21.90 34.23
CA SER A 214 3.33 -22.96 34.15
C SER A 214 3.78 -23.99 33.12
N ASN A 215 2.92 -24.96 32.83
CA ASN A 215 3.11 -25.93 31.75
C ASN A 215 2.34 -25.55 30.47
N THR A 216 1.82 -24.31 30.39
CA THR A 216 0.94 -23.84 29.32
C THR A 216 1.24 -22.37 29.02
N PRO A 217 2.22 -22.10 28.13
CA PRO A 217 2.37 -20.80 27.50
C PRO A 217 1.08 -20.45 26.79
N THR A 218 0.53 -19.28 27.07
CA THR A 218 -0.64 -18.81 26.34
C THR A 218 -0.69 -17.30 26.19
N LYS A 219 -1.11 -16.86 25.00
CA LYS A 219 -1.56 -15.51 24.73
C LYS A 219 -2.88 -15.50 23.96
N SER A 220 -3.86 -14.74 24.46
CA SER A 220 -5.07 -14.45 23.69
C SER A 220 -4.82 -13.36 22.65
N VAL A 221 -5.29 -13.60 21.43
CA VAL A 221 -5.23 -12.66 20.30
C VAL A 221 -6.62 -12.44 19.71
N SER A 222 -6.80 -11.30 19.06
CA SER A 222 -7.97 -11.01 18.22
C SER A 222 -7.50 -10.54 16.86
N THR A 223 -8.25 -10.88 15.81
CA THR A 223 -8.01 -10.38 14.45
C THR A 223 -9.16 -9.48 14.01
N THR A 224 -8.88 -8.60 13.06
CA THR A 224 -9.89 -7.73 12.42
C THR A 224 -10.45 -8.42 11.18
N ASN A 225 -9.60 -9.16 10.46
CA ASN A 225 -9.91 -9.76 9.18
C ASN A 225 -10.25 -11.25 9.31
N ALA A 226 -10.93 -11.76 8.29
CA ALA A 226 -11.17 -13.19 8.10
C ALA A 226 -10.05 -13.81 7.25
N ASN A 227 -9.88 -15.12 7.34
CA ASN A 227 -8.88 -15.90 6.58
C ASN A 227 -7.44 -15.70 7.04
N ASP A 228 -7.19 -15.01 8.15
CA ASP A 228 -5.84 -14.77 8.64
C ASP A 228 -5.13 -16.06 9.06
N MET A 229 -3.80 -16.04 8.95
CA MET A 229 -2.91 -17.03 9.55
C MET A 229 -2.42 -16.50 10.89
N ILE A 230 -2.95 -17.06 11.97
CA ILE A 230 -2.47 -16.81 13.32
C ILE A 230 -1.19 -17.63 13.51
N ILE A 231 -0.12 -16.98 13.94
CA ILE A 231 1.18 -17.59 14.21
C ILE A 231 1.54 -17.42 15.68
N GLY A 232 2.22 -18.41 16.24
CA GLY A 232 2.72 -18.38 17.60
C GLY A 232 4.16 -18.87 17.67
N ALA A 233 4.94 -18.28 18.55
CA ALA A 233 6.26 -18.75 18.95
C ALA A 233 6.35 -18.75 20.47
N ALA A 234 6.80 -19.86 21.06
CA ALA A 234 6.99 -19.95 22.49
C ALA A 234 8.31 -20.63 22.85
N ARG A 235 8.79 -20.31 24.05
CA ARG A 235 9.88 -21.00 24.72
C ARG A 235 9.38 -21.68 25.99
N LEU A 236 9.55 -23.00 26.09
CA LEU A 236 9.33 -23.84 27.27
C LEU A 236 9.94 -25.24 27.03
N GLY A 237 10.37 -25.92 28.09
CA GLY A 237 10.82 -27.30 27.98
C GLY A 237 9.69 -28.25 27.53
N GLY A 238 9.94 -29.05 26.49
CA GLY A 238 9.00 -30.09 26.03
C GLY A 238 7.76 -29.57 25.31
N LEU A 239 7.87 -28.43 24.62
CA LEU A 239 6.77 -27.82 23.88
C LEU A 239 6.11 -28.75 22.86
N THR A 240 4.79 -28.68 22.80
CA THR A 240 3.94 -29.24 21.75
C THR A 240 2.92 -28.20 21.30
N SER A 241 2.54 -28.25 20.03
CA SER A 241 1.57 -27.34 19.45
C SER A 241 0.19 -27.40 20.12
N GLY A 242 -0.49 -26.27 20.12
CA GLY A 242 -1.85 -26.10 20.61
C GLY A 242 -2.91 -26.84 19.79
N SER A 243 -4.07 -27.03 20.41
CA SER A 243 -5.19 -27.69 19.76
C SER A 243 -5.67 -26.90 18.53
N GLY A 244 -5.66 -27.56 17.37
CA GLY A 244 -6.06 -26.95 16.09
C GLY A 244 -4.99 -26.04 15.47
N PHE A 245 -3.79 -26.00 16.04
CA PHE A 245 -2.61 -25.39 15.43
C PHE A 245 -1.72 -26.47 14.79
N THR A 246 -1.03 -26.09 13.72
CA THR A 246 -0.06 -26.92 13.02
C THR A 246 1.34 -26.39 13.33
N ARG A 247 2.25 -27.30 13.64
CA ARG A 247 3.66 -26.96 13.92
C ARG A 247 4.39 -26.50 12.66
N ILE A 248 5.18 -25.43 12.76
CA ILE A 248 6.04 -24.93 11.66
C ILE A 248 7.48 -25.42 11.86
N VAL A 249 8.14 -24.91 12.90
CA VAL A 249 9.51 -25.26 13.26
C VAL A 249 9.50 -25.86 14.66
N TYR A 250 10.19 -26.98 14.79
CA TYR A 250 10.65 -27.52 16.05
C TYR A 250 12.15 -27.71 15.92
N ALA A 251 12.91 -26.98 16.72
CA ALA A 251 14.33 -27.28 16.81
C ALA A 251 14.49 -28.49 17.74
N ASP A 252 14.77 -29.65 17.14
CA ASP A 252 14.91 -30.90 17.87
C ASP A 252 15.90 -30.75 19.04
N GLY A 253 15.38 -30.94 20.27
CA GLY A 253 16.18 -30.86 21.49
C GLY A 253 16.28 -29.46 22.11
N THR A 254 15.58 -28.45 21.60
CA THR A 254 15.50 -27.11 22.21
C THR A 254 14.14 -26.84 22.82
N ASN A 255 14.06 -25.76 23.61
CA ASN A 255 12.87 -25.39 24.36
C ASN A 255 11.93 -24.52 23.50
N ASP A 256 11.95 -24.63 22.17
CA ASP A 256 11.39 -23.57 21.30
C ASP A 256 10.55 -24.18 20.18
N LEU A 257 9.38 -23.59 19.94
CA LEU A 257 8.42 -24.09 18.95
C LEU A 257 7.67 -22.94 18.30
N THR A 258 7.46 -23.04 16.98
CA THR A 258 6.52 -22.17 16.24
C THR A 258 5.35 -22.98 15.69
N GLU A 259 4.17 -22.36 15.66
CA GLU A 259 2.93 -22.95 15.17
C GLU A 259 2.07 -21.95 14.40
N TYR A 260 1.12 -22.46 13.62
CA TYR A 260 0.15 -21.63 12.93
C TYR A 260 -1.25 -22.24 12.88
N LYS A 261 -2.24 -21.38 12.67
CA LYS A 261 -3.62 -21.76 12.39
C LYS A 261 -4.25 -20.74 11.44
N ILE A 262 -4.84 -21.23 10.36
CA ILE A 262 -5.64 -20.39 9.45
C ILE A 262 -7.09 -20.38 9.95
N VAL A 263 -7.66 -19.19 10.12
CA VAL A 263 -9.02 -19.00 10.65
C VAL A 263 -9.96 -18.52 9.55
N SER A 264 -11.15 -19.10 9.41
CA SER A 264 -12.09 -18.72 8.32
C SER A 264 -12.88 -17.43 8.58
N SER A 265 -12.75 -16.83 9.76
CA SER A 265 -13.43 -15.61 10.19
C SER A 265 -12.54 -14.85 11.17
N ALA A 266 -12.80 -13.55 11.34
CA ALA A 266 -12.18 -12.79 12.42
C ALA A 266 -12.41 -13.49 13.77
N VAL A 267 -11.36 -13.53 14.59
CA VAL A 267 -11.42 -14.16 15.91
C VAL A 267 -11.34 -13.13 17.01
N THR A 268 -12.02 -13.41 18.12
CA THR A 268 -11.96 -12.57 19.33
C THR A 268 -11.47 -13.42 20.49
N ASN A 269 -10.42 -12.97 21.17
CA ASN A 269 -9.81 -13.63 22.32
C ASN A 269 -9.47 -15.12 22.08
N LEU A 270 -9.01 -15.47 20.87
CA LEU A 270 -8.52 -16.82 20.60
C LEU A 270 -7.25 -17.04 21.41
N ALA A 271 -7.22 -18.08 22.24
CA ALA A 271 -6.01 -18.50 22.92
C ALA A 271 -5.06 -19.20 21.94
N VAL A 272 -3.92 -18.59 21.66
CA VAL A 272 -2.73 -19.29 21.19
C VAL A 272 -2.12 -19.93 22.45
N ALA A 273 -2.01 -21.25 22.47
CA ALA A 273 -1.73 -21.98 23.70
C ALA A 273 -0.93 -23.24 23.40
N PHE A 274 0.30 -23.26 23.90
CA PHE A 274 1.18 -24.42 23.82
C PHE A 274 1.01 -25.30 25.06
N SER A 275 1.51 -26.53 25.00
CA SER A 275 1.71 -27.34 26.21
C SER A 275 3.14 -27.83 26.32
N GLY A 276 3.65 -27.96 27.54
CA GLY A 276 5.00 -28.47 27.80
C GLY A 276 5.17 -28.95 29.24
N ASN A 277 6.41 -28.98 29.71
CA ASN A 277 6.74 -29.24 31.10
C ASN A 277 6.49 -27.97 31.95
N THR A 278 6.29 -28.12 33.25
CA THR A 278 6.20 -26.95 34.13
C THR A 278 7.53 -26.20 34.17
N GLY A 279 7.51 -24.91 33.83
CA GLY A 279 8.69 -24.07 33.84
C GLY A 279 8.36 -22.62 33.51
N TYR A 280 9.40 -21.79 33.45
CA TYR A 280 9.27 -20.44 32.92
C TYR A 280 9.12 -20.47 31.41
N TRP A 281 8.31 -19.56 30.89
CA TRP A 281 8.06 -19.44 29.46
C TRP A 281 7.83 -18.01 29.03
N GLU A 282 7.98 -17.79 27.74
CA GLU A 282 7.65 -16.59 27.00
C GLU A 282 7.03 -16.97 25.67
N GLU A 283 6.15 -16.10 25.17
CA GLU A 283 5.39 -16.34 23.96
C GLU A 283 5.15 -15.03 23.21
N ILE A 284 5.20 -15.12 21.89
CA ILE A 284 4.68 -14.14 20.94
C ILE A 284 3.60 -14.81 20.11
N ALA A 285 2.46 -14.15 19.95
CA ALA A 285 1.39 -14.53 19.05
C ALA A 285 1.08 -13.35 18.12
N ASP A 286 1.11 -13.57 16.81
CA ASP A 286 0.79 -12.56 15.79
C ASP A 286 -0.21 -13.14 14.79
N ALA A 287 -0.71 -12.32 13.86
CA ALA A 287 -1.52 -12.79 12.74
C ALA A 287 -1.09 -12.12 11.44
N LEU A 288 -0.86 -12.95 10.43
CA LEU A 288 -0.67 -12.53 9.05
C LEU A 288 -2.02 -12.49 8.36
N GLN A 289 -2.34 -11.34 7.77
CA GLN A 289 -3.62 -11.18 7.10
C GLN A 289 -3.62 -11.85 5.73
N ALA A 290 -4.72 -12.53 5.41
CA ALA A 290 -4.96 -12.91 4.03
C ALA A 290 -5.01 -11.64 3.17
N PRO A 291 -4.61 -11.70 1.89
CA PRO A 291 -4.95 -10.66 0.94
C PRO A 291 -6.46 -10.49 1.00
N VAL A 292 -6.93 -9.29 1.33
CA VAL A 292 -8.37 -9.00 1.43
C VAL A 292 -9.00 -9.42 0.09
N PRO A 293 -9.88 -10.44 0.06
CA PRO A 293 -10.61 -10.75 -1.14
C PRO A 293 -11.49 -9.54 -1.44
N GLY A 294 -11.16 -8.80 -2.49
CA GLY A 294 -12.06 -7.77 -3.00
C GLY A 294 -13.43 -8.39 -3.19
N ILE A 295 -14.46 -7.79 -2.57
CA ILE A 295 -15.85 -8.11 -2.85
C ILE A 295 -16.02 -8.08 -4.37
N LEU A 296 -16.68 -9.10 -4.93
CA LEU A 296 -17.00 -9.20 -6.35
C LEU A 296 -17.72 -7.93 -6.82
N SER A 297 -16.96 -6.97 -7.33
CA SER A 297 -17.46 -5.90 -8.17
C SER A 297 -16.60 -5.82 -9.41
N THR A 298 -17.23 -5.42 -10.50
CA THR A 298 -16.59 -5.06 -11.77
C THR A 298 -15.35 -4.21 -11.51
N SER A 299 -14.28 -4.39 -12.30
CA SER A 299 -13.08 -3.58 -12.18
C SER A 299 -13.42 -2.09 -12.26
N TYR A 300 -13.34 -1.37 -11.15
CA TYR A 300 -13.53 0.07 -11.11
C TYR A 300 -12.18 0.75 -11.15
N ASN A 301 -12.03 1.69 -12.08
CA ASN A 301 -10.87 2.59 -12.13
C ASN A 301 -11.08 3.81 -11.23
N TYR A 302 -12.04 3.73 -10.31
CA TYR A 302 -12.44 4.83 -9.47
C TYR A 302 -12.88 4.34 -8.08
N ALA A 303 -12.70 5.17 -7.07
CA ALA A 303 -13.16 5.01 -5.70
C ALA A 303 -14.05 6.20 -5.31
N GLY A 304 -14.91 6.02 -4.30
CA GLY A 304 -15.74 7.10 -3.76
C GLY A 304 -17.20 6.75 -3.53
N TYR A 305 -18.04 7.78 -3.65
CA TYR A 305 -19.46 7.73 -3.36
C TYR A 305 -20.32 8.15 -4.54
N GLU A 306 -21.40 7.42 -4.74
CA GLU A 306 -22.51 7.78 -5.62
C GLU A 306 -23.77 7.82 -4.75
N VAL A 307 -24.44 8.95 -4.72
CA VAL A 307 -25.54 9.23 -3.79
C VAL A 307 -26.81 9.53 -4.57
N TYR A 308 -27.93 8.95 -4.15
CA TYR A 308 -29.24 9.16 -4.77
C TYR A 308 -30.29 9.54 -3.73
N THR A 309 -31.45 9.97 -4.22
CA THR A 309 -32.53 10.49 -3.37
C THR A 309 -33.77 9.59 -3.40
N ASN A 310 -34.63 9.73 -2.36
CA ASN A 310 -35.96 9.11 -2.26
C ASN A 310 -36.03 7.57 -2.33
N GLY A 311 -34.93 6.86 -2.04
CA GLY A 311 -34.90 5.40 -1.93
C GLY A 311 -35.26 4.63 -3.20
N ASN A 312 -35.44 5.30 -4.35
CA ASN A 312 -35.98 4.70 -5.56
C ASN A 312 -35.15 4.95 -6.83
N GLN A 313 -33.92 5.50 -6.72
CA GLN A 313 -33.02 5.82 -7.85
C GLN A 313 -33.63 6.67 -8.97
N ASN A 314 -34.84 7.19 -8.77
CA ASN A 314 -35.57 8.00 -9.75
C ASN A 314 -35.74 9.45 -9.25
N GLY A 315 -35.29 9.74 -8.03
CA GLY A 315 -35.26 11.10 -7.51
C GLY A 315 -34.28 11.96 -8.32
N VAL A 316 -34.58 13.25 -8.45
CA VAL A 316 -33.74 14.18 -9.22
C VAL A 316 -32.68 14.77 -8.31
N VAL A 317 -31.44 14.76 -8.78
CA VAL A 317 -30.26 15.30 -8.10
C VAL A 317 -29.60 16.34 -8.99
N PRO A 318 -30.04 17.61 -8.98
CA PRO A 318 -29.57 18.57 -9.97
C PRO A 318 -28.29 19.31 -9.57
N LEU A 319 -27.71 19.00 -8.41
CA LEU A 319 -26.41 19.53 -8.00
C LEU A 319 -25.64 18.50 -7.18
N ALA A 320 -24.34 18.44 -7.45
CA ALA A 320 -23.35 17.80 -6.59
C ALA A 320 -22.19 18.79 -6.38
N ALA A 321 -21.83 19.03 -5.13
CA ALA A 321 -20.75 19.95 -4.76
C ALA A 321 -19.97 19.42 -3.57
N THR A 322 -18.67 19.72 -3.51
CA THR A 322 -17.84 19.31 -2.39
C THR A 322 -16.59 20.19 -2.29
N TYR A 323 -15.96 20.12 -1.13
CA TYR A 323 -14.59 20.54 -0.97
C TYR A 323 -13.69 19.32 -0.88
N PHE A 324 -12.46 19.44 -1.35
CA PHE A 324 -11.43 18.45 -1.10
C PHE A 324 -10.05 19.09 -1.00
N TYR A 325 -9.12 18.40 -0.35
CA TYR A 325 -7.70 18.74 -0.46
C TYR A 325 -7.11 18.01 -1.66
N GLN A 326 -6.48 18.76 -2.57
CA GLN A 326 -5.76 18.19 -3.72
C GLN A 326 -4.72 17.19 -3.21
N PRO A 327 -4.85 15.89 -3.52
CA PRO A 327 -3.87 14.92 -3.06
C PRO A 327 -2.51 15.21 -3.68
N VAL A 328 -1.44 14.96 -2.91
CA VAL A 328 -0.05 15.09 -3.37
C VAL A 328 0.36 13.76 -4.00
N PRO A 329 0.51 13.66 -5.33
CA PRO A 329 1.01 12.45 -5.94
C PRO A 329 2.49 12.25 -5.59
N THR A 330 2.88 11.00 -5.48
CA THR A 330 4.24 10.53 -5.29
C THR A 330 4.46 9.30 -6.16
N TYR A 331 5.74 8.95 -6.36
CA TYR A 331 6.09 7.75 -7.12
C TYR A 331 5.68 6.50 -6.34
N PRO A 332 4.80 5.62 -6.88
CA PRO A 332 4.37 4.45 -6.15
C PRO A 332 5.51 3.43 -6.01
N PRO A 333 5.56 2.64 -4.92
CA PRO A 333 6.59 1.63 -4.68
C PRO A 333 6.74 0.58 -5.80
N GLY A 334 5.65 0.28 -6.52
CA GLY A 334 5.62 -0.64 -7.66
C GLY A 334 6.03 -0.02 -9.00
N GLY A 335 6.38 1.27 -9.00
CA GLY A 335 6.70 2.02 -10.21
C GLY A 335 5.48 2.41 -11.04
N CYS A 336 5.72 3.25 -12.05
CA CYS A 336 4.72 3.61 -13.04
C CYS A 336 4.79 2.70 -14.28
N ALA A 337 3.64 2.36 -14.88
CA ALA A 337 3.53 1.38 -15.98
C ALA A 337 4.38 1.73 -17.22
N ASP A 338 4.44 3.00 -17.59
CA ASP A 338 5.17 3.51 -18.74
C ASP A 338 6.21 4.48 -18.27
N PHE A 339 7.41 3.91 -18.08
CA PHE A 339 8.69 4.61 -17.98
C PHE A 339 8.46 6.09 -17.68
N TYR A 340 8.08 6.37 -16.42
CA TYR A 340 8.00 7.71 -15.82
C TYR A 340 6.64 8.44 -15.70
N THR A 341 5.42 7.93 -15.92
CA THR A 341 4.20 8.73 -15.54
C THR A 341 3.07 7.97 -14.84
N CYS A 342 2.65 8.50 -13.69
CA CYS A 342 1.46 8.05 -12.94
C CYS A 342 0.48 9.21 -12.79
N ASN A 343 -0.82 8.94 -12.62
CA ASN A 343 -1.80 10.02 -12.38
C ASN A 343 -2.99 9.59 -11.52
N PHE A 344 -3.82 10.58 -11.21
CA PHE A 344 -5.20 10.42 -10.76
C PHE A 344 -5.98 11.72 -10.99
N ALA A 345 -7.30 11.63 -10.98
CA ALA A 345 -8.22 12.76 -10.92
C ALA A 345 -9.10 12.70 -9.68
N THR A 346 -9.39 13.85 -9.10
CA THR A 346 -10.31 14.02 -7.96
C THR A 346 -11.44 14.94 -8.41
N TRP A 347 -12.68 14.44 -8.41
CA TRP A 347 -13.80 15.15 -9.05
C TRP A 347 -15.14 14.90 -8.37
N VAL A 348 -16.11 15.74 -8.73
CA VAL A 348 -17.53 15.65 -8.35
C VAL A 348 -18.38 15.69 -9.62
N GLY A 349 -19.52 14.99 -9.64
CA GLY A 349 -20.34 14.91 -10.84
C GLY A 349 -21.80 14.54 -10.63
N LEU A 350 -22.54 14.60 -11.73
CA LEU A 350 -23.94 14.24 -11.86
C LEU A 350 -24.10 13.21 -12.96
N GLN A 351 -24.94 12.19 -12.75
CA GLN A 351 -25.21 11.15 -13.74
C GLN A 351 -26.68 10.73 -13.79
N ASP A 352 -27.11 10.11 -14.90
CA ASP A 352 -28.49 9.65 -15.12
C ASP A 352 -28.72 8.16 -14.86
N THR A 353 -27.68 7.33 -14.89
CA THR A 353 -27.84 5.88 -14.73
C THR A 353 -26.77 5.28 -13.85
N TRP A 354 -27.15 4.26 -13.10
CA TRP A 354 -26.26 3.45 -12.28
C TRP A 354 -25.28 2.63 -13.14
N ASN A 355 -23.99 2.80 -12.88
CA ASN A 355 -22.92 1.81 -13.11
C ASN A 355 -22.78 1.19 -14.52
N GLN A 356 -22.93 1.94 -15.62
CA GLN A 356 -22.74 1.37 -16.96
C GLN A 356 -22.06 2.30 -17.95
N SER A 357 -21.38 1.67 -18.92
CA SER A 357 -20.65 2.20 -20.09
C SER A 357 -21.42 3.18 -20.98
N ASP A 358 -22.72 3.34 -20.74
CA ASP A 358 -23.66 4.10 -21.58
C ASP A 358 -24.30 5.29 -20.82
N GLY A 359 -23.91 5.51 -19.56
CA GLY A 359 -24.41 6.59 -18.71
C GLY A 359 -23.88 7.97 -19.12
N LYS A 360 -24.71 8.99 -18.96
CA LYS A 360 -24.29 10.39 -19.16
C LYS A 360 -23.76 10.93 -17.86
N LEU A 361 -22.66 11.68 -17.94
CA LEU A 361 -21.94 12.22 -16.77
C LEU A 361 -21.58 13.68 -17.02
N ALA A 362 -21.85 14.54 -16.05
CA ALA A 362 -21.41 15.93 -16.01
C ALA A 362 -20.53 16.11 -14.78
N GLN A 363 -19.28 16.52 -14.94
CA GLN A 363 -18.28 16.45 -13.85
C GLN A 363 -17.24 17.56 -13.91
N ALA A 364 -16.71 17.92 -12.75
CA ALA A 364 -15.66 18.91 -12.61
C ALA A 364 -14.72 18.55 -11.45
N GLY A 365 -13.46 18.96 -11.57
CA GLY A 365 -12.47 18.69 -10.54
C GLY A 365 -11.06 19.00 -10.95
N THR A 366 -10.14 18.22 -10.42
CA THR A 366 -8.71 18.40 -10.57
C THR A 366 -8.03 17.12 -11.02
N TRP A 367 -6.81 17.28 -11.50
CA TRP A 367 -5.98 16.22 -12.02
C TRP A 367 -4.56 16.41 -11.52
N ALA A 368 -3.88 15.33 -11.19
CA ALA A 368 -2.48 15.32 -10.84
C ALA A 368 -1.72 14.27 -11.66
N ASP A 369 -0.68 14.70 -12.36
CA ASP A 369 0.28 13.84 -13.03
C ASP A 369 1.60 13.86 -12.25
N TRP A 370 2.22 12.70 -12.09
CA TRP A 370 3.56 12.54 -11.55
C TRP A 370 4.49 12.03 -12.65
N VAL A 371 5.45 12.85 -13.06
CA VAL A 371 6.38 12.51 -14.15
C VAL A 371 7.80 12.30 -13.60
N ASN A 372 8.35 11.10 -13.78
CA ASN A 372 9.76 10.70 -13.60
C ASN A 372 10.29 10.76 -12.16
N ALA A 373 11.53 10.26 -11.98
CA ALA A 373 12.35 10.43 -10.78
C ALA A 373 12.76 11.91 -10.52
N SER A 374 12.23 12.86 -11.30
CA SER A 374 12.43 14.31 -11.10
C SER A 374 11.66 14.90 -9.92
N CYS A 375 10.89 14.09 -9.19
CA CYS A 375 10.10 14.51 -8.03
C CYS A 375 9.10 15.65 -8.29
N ALA A 376 8.67 15.85 -9.54
CA ALA A 376 7.83 16.97 -9.94
C ALA A 376 6.42 16.50 -10.32
N ALA A 377 5.45 16.92 -9.53
CA ALA A 377 4.03 16.80 -9.82
C ALA A 377 3.57 17.96 -10.71
N SER A 378 2.66 17.70 -11.65
CA SER A 378 1.91 18.74 -12.35
C SER A 378 0.42 18.57 -12.09
N TYR A 379 -0.27 19.69 -11.90
CA TYR A 379 -1.69 19.72 -11.57
C TYR A 379 -2.46 20.57 -12.58
N PHE A 380 -3.75 20.29 -12.73
CA PHE A 380 -4.67 21.18 -13.43
C PHE A 380 -6.12 20.95 -13.03
N ALA A 381 -6.93 22.01 -13.13
CA ALA A 381 -8.39 21.92 -13.04
C ALA A 381 -9.00 21.60 -14.42
N TRP A 382 -10.15 20.93 -14.41
CA TRP A 382 -10.88 20.56 -15.60
C TRP A 382 -12.38 20.42 -15.32
N TYR A 383 -13.18 20.45 -16.37
CA TYR A 383 -14.60 20.09 -16.36
C TYR A 383 -14.94 19.30 -17.62
N GLY A 384 -16.06 18.59 -17.62
CA GLY A 384 -16.48 17.86 -18.79
C GLY A 384 -17.85 17.23 -18.73
N VAL A 385 -18.33 16.84 -19.91
CA VAL A 385 -19.57 16.09 -20.11
C VAL A 385 -19.29 14.82 -20.93
N VAL A 386 -19.96 13.73 -20.57
CA VAL A 386 -19.86 12.42 -21.21
C VAL A 386 -21.26 11.99 -21.60
N GLY A 387 -21.49 11.66 -22.88
CA GLY A 387 -22.81 11.28 -23.41
C GLY A 387 -22.76 10.83 -24.86
N GLY A 388 -21.68 10.15 -25.25
CA GLY A 388 -21.35 9.75 -26.61
C GLY A 388 -19.87 9.96 -26.92
N ASN A 389 -19.48 11.20 -27.23
CA ASN A 389 -18.08 11.59 -27.36
C ASN A 389 -17.68 12.44 -26.14
N PRO A 390 -16.83 11.93 -25.22
CA PRO A 390 -16.44 12.67 -24.03
C PRO A 390 -15.82 14.02 -24.39
N GLN A 391 -16.25 15.08 -23.70
CA GLN A 391 -15.68 16.42 -23.86
C GLN A 391 -15.09 16.85 -22.52
N PHE A 392 -13.77 16.66 -22.38
CA PHE A 392 -12.99 17.11 -21.23
C PHE A 392 -12.24 18.38 -21.58
N VAL A 393 -12.47 19.44 -20.82
CA VAL A 393 -11.86 20.74 -21.04
C VAL A 393 -10.95 21.09 -19.87
N LYS A 394 -9.65 21.16 -20.16
CA LYS A 394 -8.68 21.71 -19.22
C LYS A 394 -8.90 23.22 -19.07
N CYS A 395 -8.99 23.68 -17.84
CA CYS A 395 -9.10 25.09 -17.49
C CYS A 395 -7.80 25.82 -17.86
N THR A 396 -7.87 26.81 -18.75
CA THR A 396 -6.70 27.54 -19.26
C THR A 396 -7.03 29.03 -19.51
N GLY A 397 -6.00 29.84 -19.79
CA GLY A 397 -6.18 31.26 -20.10
C GLY A 397 -6.76 32.05 -18.93
N SER A 398 -7.82 32.82 -19.16
CA SER A 398 -8.52 33.59 -18.11
C SER A 398 -9.28 32.73 -17.11
N ASN A 399 -9.56 31.46 -17.44
CA ASN A 399 -10.21 30.48 -16.56
C ASN A 399 -9.18 29.51 -15.95
N ASN A 400 -7.88 29.80 -16.05
CA ASN A 400 -6.85 28.92 -15.49
C ASN A 400 -6.88 28.92 -13.97
N VAL A 401 -6.96 27.73 -13.38
CA VAL A 401 -6.82 27.53 -11.93
C VAL A 401 -5.40 27.08 -11.63
N ILE A 402 -4.73 27.76 -10.71
CA ILE A 402 -3.38 27.40 -10.27
C ILE A 402 -3.52 26.42 -9.11
N VAL A 403 -3.48 25.12 -9.43
CA VAL A 403 -3.62 24.03 -8.48
C VAL A 403 -2.24 23.52 -8.04
N ASN A 404 -2.08 23.25 -6.74
CA ASN A 404 -0.93 22.56 -6.16
C ASN A 404 -1.37 21.48 -5.18
N GLY A 405 -0.45 20.59 -4.83
CA GLY A 405 -0.68 19.58 -3.81
C GLY A 405 -1.02 20.22 -2.46
N ALA A 406 -1.99 19.63 -1.76
CA ALA A 406 -2.59 20.10 -0.51
C ALA A 406 -3.43 21.39 -0.60
N ASP A 407 -3.65 21.94 -1.80
CA ASP A 407 -4.58 23.05 -1.96
C ASP A 407 -6.03 22.62 -1.63
N LYS A 408 -6.81 23.56 -1.11
CA LYS A 408 -8.21 23.38 -0.75
C LYS A 408 -9.04 23.79 -1.96
N ILE A 409 -9.67 22.80 -2.57
CA ILE A 409 -10.44 22.96 -3.80
C ILE A 409 -11.92 22.87 -3.47
N PHE A 410 -12.71 23.72 -4.10
CA PHE A 410 -14.16 23.55 -4.22
C PHE A 410 -14.49 23.19 -5.66
N ALA A 411 -15.35 22.19 -5.85
CA ALA A 411 -15.85 21.81 -7.15
C ALA A 411 -17.36 21.56 -7.10
N TYR A 412 -18.06 21.87 -8.19
CA TYR A 412 -19.46 21.46 -8.37
C TYR A 412 -19.81 21.17 -9.83
N ALA A 413 -20.86 20.38 -9.99
CA ALA A 413 -21.61 20.22 -11.22
C ALA A 413 -23.11 20.47 -10.93
N GLU A 414 -23.74 21.30 -11.75
CA GLU A 414 -25.13 21.71 -11.58
C GLU A 414 -25.89 21.57 -12.90
N ASN A 415 -27.13 21.08 -12.83
CA ASN A 415 -28.08 21.12 -13.91
C ASN A 415 -28.90 22.42 -13.81
N GLU A 416 -28.89 23.24 -14.87
CA GLU A 416 -29.49 24.59 -14.82
C GLU A 416 -31.01 24.58 -14.51
N ALA A 417 -31.70 23.44 -14.73
CA ALA A 417 -33.12 23.32 -14.37
C ALA A 417 -33.40 23.43 -12.86
N ALA A 418 -32.40 23.26 -11.99
CA ALA A 418 -32.51 23.55 -10.55
C ALA A 418 -32.96 24.99 -10.27
N TYR A 419 -32.62 25.91 -11.18
CA TYR A 419 -32.86 27.36 -11.03
C TYR A 419 -33.66 27.95 -12.19
N GLY A 420 -34.44 27.11 -12.88
CA GLY A 420 -35.33 27.55 -13.97
C GLY A 420 -34.67 27.75 -15.32
N GLY A 421 -33.41 27.29 -15.49
CA GLY A 421 -32.74 27.17 -16.77
C GLY A 421 -33.18 25.93 -17.57
N GLN A 422 -32.39 25.54 -18.59
CA GLN A 422 -32.74 24.39 -19.43
C GLN A 422 -32.18 23.09 -18.84
N SER A 423 -32.98 22.02 -18.89
CA SER A 423 -32.59 20.74 -18.27
C SER A 423 -31.46 20.00 -18.99
N ASN A 424 -31.07 20.42 -20.19
CA ASN A 424 -29.97 19.84 -20.96
C ASN A 424 -28.68 20.69 -20.90
N TYR A 425 -28.61 21.67 -20.00
CA TYR A 425 -27.41 22.46 -19.76
C TYR A 425 -26.89 22.28 -18.35
N TYR A 426 -25.56 22.35 -18.27
CA TYR A 426 -24.80 22.14 -17.06
C TYR A 426 -23.79 23.24 -16.83
N ASP A 427 -23.69 23.62 -15.57
CA ASP A 427 -22.75 24.61 -15.06
C ASP A 427 -21.72 23.93 -14.15
N PHE A 428 -20.49 24.40 -14.21
CA PHE A 428 -19.36 23.87 -13.47
C PHE A 428 -18.54 24.99 -12.84
N GLU A 429 -18.02 24.74 -11.65
CA GLU A 429 -16.94 25.52 -11.07
C GLU A 429 -15.87 24.60 -10.49
N VAL A 430 -14.62 25.00 -10.66
CA VAL A 430 -13.48 24.55 -9.85
C VAL A 430 -12.80 25.79 -9.31
N TYR A 431 -12.75 25.93 -7.99
CA TYR A 431 -12.19 27.07 -7.29
C TYR A 431 -11.08 26.62 -6.34
N ASP A 432 -9.91 27.25 -6.45
CA ASP A 432 -8.78 27.03 -5.55
C ASP A 432 -8.68 28.20 -4.56
N TYR A 433 -8.78 27.89 -3.27
CA TYR A 433 -8.78 28.89 -2.20
C TYR A 433 -7.41 29.49 -1.92
N GLN A 434 -6.33 28.78 -2.24
CA GLN A 434 -4.97 29.19 -1.95
C GLN A 434 -4.48 30.16 -3.02
N SER A 435 -4.73 29.84 -4.28
CA SER A 435 -4.41 30.72 -5.40
C SER A 435 -5.48 31.77 -5.67
N ASN A 436 -6.69 31.62 -5.11
CA ASN A 436 -7.86 32.46 -5.38
C ASN A 436 -8.14 32.57 -6.90
N THR A 437 -8.11 31.41 -7.57
CA THR A 437 -8.38 31.28 -9.00
C THR A 437 -9.56 30.34 -9.22
N SER A 438 -10.35 30.61 -10.26
CA SER A 438 -11.55 29.84 -10.56
C SER A 438 -11.67 29.50 -12.05
N CYS A 439 -12.24 28.34 -12.31
CA CYS A 439 -12.66 27.90 -13.62
C CYS A 439 -14.16 27.72 -13.59
N ILE A 440 -14.87 28.67 -14.20
CA ILE A 440 -16.33 28.65 -14.31
C ILE A 440 -16.69 28.41 -15.77
N SER A 441 -17.56 27.44 -16.02
CA SER A 441 -18.11 27.15 -17.34
C SER A 441 -19.61 26.99 -17.24
N THR A 442 -20.36 27.67 -18.11
CA THR A 442 -21.82 27.62 -18.13
C THR A 442 -22.37 27.16 -19.48
N GLN A 443 -23.63 26.73 -19.51
CA GLN A 443 -24.33 26.28 -20.72
C GLN A 443 -23.64 25.11 -21.44
N ASN A 444 -23.07 24.17 -20.69
CA ASN A 444 -22.45 22.97 -21.26
C ASN A 444 -23.56 21.97 -21.63
N SER A 445 -23.72 21.72 -22.92
CA SER A 445 -24.83 20.88 -23.41
C SER A 445 -24.56 19.40 -23.15
N LEU A 446 -25.52 18.75 -22.51
CA LEU A 446 -25.56 17.30 -22.35
C LEU A 446 -27.01 16.83 -22.43
N ASN A 447 -27.27 15.76 -23.17
CA ASN A 447 -28.62 15.19 -23.30
C ASN A 447 -29.04 14.40 -22.05
N MET A 448 -28.72 14.92 -20.87
CA MET A 448 -29.09 14.39 -19.56
C MET A 448 -30.10 15.37 -18.96
N ASN A 449 -31.39 15.13 -19.16
CA ASN A 449 -32.43 16.06 -18.70
C ASN A 449 -32.78 15.89 -17.22
N THR A 450 -32.37 14.78 -16.61
CA THR A 450 -32.72 14.44 -15.24
C THR A 450 -31.58 13.63 -14.64
N PRO A 451 -30.61 14.31 -13.98
CA PRO A 451 -29.61 13.62 -13.19
C PRO A 451 -30.27 12.95 -11.98
N HIS A 452 -29.85 11.73 -11.68
CA HIS A 452 -30.41 10.90 -10.61
C HIS A 452 -29.42 10.61 -9.49
N PHE A 453 -28.13 10.82 -9.75
CA PHE A 453 -27.07 10.54 -8.78
C PHE A 453 -26.05 11.68 -8.74
N ALA A 454 -25.45 11.85 -7.56
CA ALA A 454 -24.30 12.70 -7.30
C ALA A 454 -23.07 11.86 -7.00
N ASP A 455 -21.97 12.12 -7.69
CA ASP A 455 -20.72 11.37 -7.61
C ASP A 455 -19.62 12.20 -6.94
N TYR A 456 -18.81 11.56 -6.09
CA TYR A 456 -17.63 12.15 -5.43
C TYR A 456 -16.52 11.13 -5.51
N VAL A 457 -15.49 11.41 -6.30
CA VAL A 457 -14.67 10.34 -6.88
C VAL A 457 -13.18 10.66 -6.92
N GLN A 458 -12.36 9.66 -6.57
CA GLN A 458 -10.97 9.53 -7.00
C GLN A 458 -10.86 8.52 -8.15
N GLU A 459 -10.34 8.94 -9.29
CA GLU A 459 -10.27 8.14 -10.52
C GLU A 459 -8.82 7.99 -11.02
N ASN A 460 -8.50 6.81 -11.57
CA ASN A 460 -7.38 6.62 -12.49
C ASN A 460 -7.87 6.91 -13.92
N SER A 461 -7.63 8.13 -14.39
CA SER A 461 -8.49 8.79 -15.37
C SER A 461 -7.93 8.86 -16.80
N LYS A 462 -6.70 8.39 -17.05
CA LYS A 462 -6.07 8.51 -18.38
C LYS A 462 -6.35 7.32 -19.31
N GLU A 463 -7.04 7.59 -20.42
CA GLU A 463 -7.18 6.65 -21.54
C GLU A 463 -5.95 6.74 -22.48
N CYS A 464 -5.36 5.62 -22.88
CA CYS A 464 -4.33 5.62 -23.93
C CYS A 464 -4.17 4.27 -24.64
N PHE A 465 -3.72 4.33 -25.89
CA PHE A 465 -3.74 3.22 -26.84
C PHE A 465 -2.74 2.09 -26.55
N ILE A 466 -1.61 2.34 -25.86
CA ILE A 466 -0.61 1.33 -25.45
C ILE A 466 0.14 1.86 -24.22
N ASP A 467 0.15 1.09 -23.13
CA ASP A 467 0.93 1.34 -21.91
C ASP A 467 0.90 2.81 -21.46
N CYS A 468 -0.25 3.32 -21.01
CA CYS A 468 -0.30 4.53 -20.20
C CYS A 468 -1.09 4.40 -18.90
N ALA A 469 -0.44 4.81 -17.83
CA ALA A 469 -0.96 5.20 -16.52
C ALA A 469 -1.32 4.09 -15.53
N SER A 470 -0.36 3.89 -14.64
CA SER A 470 -0.54 3.42 -13.28
C SER A 470 -1.02 4.55 -12.35
N LEU A 471 -1.87 4.21 -11.38
CA LEU A 471 -2.30 5.11 -10.31
C LEU A 471 -1.09 5.67 -9.53
N ALA A 472 -0.97 6.99 -9.41
CA ALA A 472 0.06 7.60 -8.56
C ALA A 472 -0.20 7.27 -7.08
N SER A 473 0.86 7.13 -6.28
CA SER A 473 0.67 7.00 -4.83
C SER A 473 0.31 8.36 -4.24
N PHE A 474 -0.68 8.38 -3.36
CA PHE A 474 -1.05 9.54 -2.55
C PHE A 474 -1.35 9.05 -1.13
N ALA A 475 -1.40 9.94 -0.13
CA ALA A 475 -1.82 9.52 1.21
C ALA A 475 -3.35 9.32 1.23
N THR A 476 -4.07 10.44 1.16
CA THR A 476 -5.53 10.47 1.26
C THR A 476 -6.07 11.58 0.38
N ALA A 477 -7.19 11.33 -0.29
CA ALA A 477 -8.07 12.34 -0.84
C ALA A 477 -9.20 12.56 0.17
N HIS A 478 -9.17 13.71 0.85
CA HIS A 478 -10.15 14.05 1.88
C HIS A 478 -11.22 14.93 1.28
N PHE A 479 -12.44 14.40 1.18
CA PHE A 479 -13.64 15.15 0.80
C PHE A 479 -14.35 15.65 2.05
N PHE A 480 -14.87 16.86 2.03
CA PHE A 480 -15.57 17.44 3.17
C PHE A 480 -16.64 18.43 2.75
N SER A 481 -17.67 18.55 3.59
CA SER A 481 -18.89 19.30 3.27
C SER A 481 -19.48 18.87 1.92
N ALA A 482 -19.47 17.57 1.63
CA ALA A 482 -20.08 17.02 0.43
C ALA A 482 -21.61 17.19 0.45
N GLN A 483 -22.14 17.78 -0.61
CA GLN A 483 -23.51 18.26 -0.72
C GLN A 483 -24.14 17.83 -2.03
N LEU A 484 -25.44 17.57 -1.97
CA LEU A 484 -26.29 17.39 -3.15
C LEU A 484 -27.60 18.13 -2.95
N TYR A 485 -28.24 18.50 -4.04
CA TYR A 485 -29.61 19.01 -4.01
C TYR A 485 -30.59 17.92 -4.40
N SER A 486 -31.75 17.91 -3.75
CA SER A 486 -32.85 17.02 -4.11
C SER A 486 -34.03 17.79 -4.69
N GLY A 487 -34.53 17.32 -5.83
CA GLY A 487 -35.63 17.96 -6.57
C GLY A 487 -35.20 19.17 -7.41
N LEU A 488 -36.03 19.56 -8.40
CA LEU A 488 -35.71 20.62 -9.35
C LEU A 488 -36.25 22.00 -8.96
N ASN A 489 -37.33 22.10 -8.18
CA ASN A 489 -37.95 23.39 -7.87
C ASN A 489 -38.88 23.36 -6.64
N PRO A 490 -38.50 24.01 -5.51
CA PRO A 490 -37.16 24.48 -5.21
C PRO A 490 -36.23 23.28 -4.93
N PRO A 491 -34.94 23.34 -5.30
CA PRO A 491 -33.96 22.38 -4.80
C PRO A 491 -33.87 22.48 -3.28
N VAL A 492 -33.66 21.35 -2.62
CA VAL A 492 -33.43 21.30 -1.17
C VAL A 492 -31.95 20.96 -0.94
N ASP A 493 -31.23 21.90 -0.33
CA ASP A 493 -29.83 21.75 0.07
C ASP A 493 -29.69 20.66 1.12
N THR A 494 -28.91 19.64 0.80
CA THR A 494 -28.73 18.48 1.67
C THR A 494 -27.30 17.97 1.66
N PHE A 495 -26.93 17.38 2.78
CA PHE A 495 -25.61 16.84 3.05
C PHE A 495 -25.61 15.33 2.82
N ILE A 496 -24.56 14.78 2.20
CA ILE A 496 -24.55 13.36 1.82
C ILE A 496 -24.71 12.42 3.02
N TYR A 497 -24.26 12.83 4.21
CA TYR A 497 -24.42 12.05 5.45
C TYR A 497 -25.88 11.66 5.73
N GLN A 498 -26.84 12.53 5.39
CA GLN A 498 -28.26 12.24 5.59
C GLN A 498 -28.73 11.07 4.72
N TYR A 499 -28.19 10.92 3.52
CA TYR A 499 -28.53 9.86 2.58
C TYR A 499 -27.74 8.58 2.88
N THR A 500 -26.48 8.69 3.30
CA THR A 500 -25.69 7.51 3.65
C THR A 500 -26.23 6.81 4.89
N THR A 501 -26.70 7.55 5.89
CA THR A 501 -27.39 6.98 7.07
C THR A 501 -28.73 6.32 6.74
N GLN A 502 -29.37 6.72 5.63
CA GLN A 502 -30.60 6.10 5.11
C GLN A 502 -30.32 4.94 4.15
N GLY A 503 -29.05 4.67 3.81
CA GLY A 503 -28.66 3.63 2.85
C GLY A 503 -28.90 4.02 1.38
N PHE A 504 -29.04 5.31 1.07
CA PHE A 504 -29.27 5.80 -0.30
C PHE A 504 -27.97 6.18 -0.99
N TYR A 505 -27.06 5.22 -1.09
CA TYR A 505 -25.75 5.44 -1.68
C TYR A 505 -25.14 4.12 -2.17
N TYR A 506 -24.13 4.26 -3.02
CA TYR A 506 -23.13 3.25 -3.31
C TYR A 506 -21.77 3.79 -2.91
N ALA A 507 -21.03 3.00 -2.12
CA ALA A 507 -19.61 3.22 -1.90
C ALA A 507 -18.84 2.21 -2.73
N PHE A 508 -17.85 2.68 -3.46
CA PHE A 508 -17.04 1.86 -4.35
C PHE A 508 -15.57 2.06 -4.02
N ASN A 509 -14.85 0.94 -3.89
CA ASN A 509 -13.40 0.96 -3.87
C ASN A 509 -12.88 0.87 -5.30
N MET A 510 -11.78 1.53 -5.59
CA MET A 510 -11.01 1.29 -6.81
C MET A 510 -10.42 -0.10 -6.67
N THR A 511 -10.86 -1.03 -7.52
CA THR A 511 -10.48 -2.43 -7.44
C THR A 511 -10.10 -2.93 -8.80
N ASN A 512 -8.88 -3.45 -8.91
CA ASN A 512 -8.34 -3.95 -10.17
C ASN A 512 -7.75 -5.35 -10.00
N ALA A 513 -7.83 -6.14 -11.06
CA ALA A 513 -7.31 -7.51 -11.11
C ALA A 513 -6.33 -7.64 -12.29
N PRO A 514 -5.37 -8.58 -12.24
CA PRO A 514 -4.45 -8.81 -13.35
C PRO A 514 -5.21 -9.14 -14.64
N CYS A 515 -4.80 -8.54 -15.75
CA CYS A 515 -5.31 -8.88 -17.08
C CYS A 515 -4.35 -9.88 -17.72
N THR A 516 -4.85 -11.05 -18.18
CA THR A 516 -4.08 -11.91 -19.08
C THR A 516 -4.39 -11.51 -20.53
N ALA A 517 -3.40 -11.60 -21.42
CA ALA A 517 -3.55 -11.25 -22.83
C ALA A 517 -4.80 -11.94 -23.43
N GLY A 518 -5.80 -11.16 -23.87
CA GLY A 518 -7.02 -11.67 -24.51
C GLY A 518 -8.35 -11.42 -23.78
N CYS A 519 -8.39 -10.71 -22.66
CA CYS A 519 -9.65 -10.39 -21.97
C CYS A 519 -10.40 -9.21 -22.65
N GLY A 520 -11.05 -9.46 -23.78
CA GLY A 520 -12.02 -8.53 -24.36
C GLY A 520 -13.23 -8.32 -23.43
N GLY A 521 -13.66 -7.07 -23.26
CA GLY A 521 -14.99 -6.66 -22.77
C GLY A 521 -15.34 -6.90 -21.29
N GLN A 522 -14.87 -7.97 -20.65
CA GLN A 522 -15.06 -8.22 -19.21
C GLN A 522 -13.78 -8.81 -18.60
N LYS A 523 -13.12 -7.97 -17.80
CA LYS A 523 -11.78 -8.19 -17.22
C LYS A 523 -11.82 -9.06 -15.95
N THR A 524 -12.35 -10.28 -16.03
CA THR A 524 -12.35 -11.20 -14.88
C THR A 524 -11.33 -12.32 -15.08
N CYS A 525 -10.07 -12.05 -14.73
CA CYS A 525 -9.00 -13.06 -14.71
C CYS A 525 -8.04 -12.82 -13.52
N GLY A 526 -8.53 -12.91 -12.28
CA GLY A 526 -7.67 -12.88 -11.08
C GLY A 526 -8.37 -12.38 -9.83
N THR A 527 -7.65 -12.37 -8.72
CA THR A 527 -8.10 -11.78 -7.45
C THR A 527 -8.05 -10.26 -7.56
N TYR A 528 -9.17 -9.59 -7.24
CA TYR A 528 -9.21 -8.14 -7.17
C TYR A 528 -8.35 -7.63 -6.01
N VAL A 529 -7.58 -6.58 -6.29
CA VAL A 529 -6.81 -5.81 -5.33
C VAL A 529 -7.46 -4.45 -5.19
N THR A 530 -7.68 -4.02 -3.95
CA THR A 530 -8.11 -2.65 -3.66
C THR A 530 -6.94 -1.70 -3.85
N ASN A 531 -7.06 -0.79 -4.79
CA ASN A 531 -6.09 0.26 -5.10
C ASN A 531 -6.33 1.52 -4.29
N VAL A 532 -7.59 1.89 -4.11
CA VAL A 532 -8.05 3.01 -3.28
C VAL A 532 -9.26 2.54 -2.49
N SER A 533 -9.21 2.72 -1.18
CA SER A 533 -10.29 2.36 -0.26
C SER A 533 -11.10 3.59 0.13
N THR A 534 -12.42 3.48 0.08
CA THR A 534 -13.36 4.53 0.50
C THR A 534 -13.76 4.34 1.95
N GLY A 535 -13.46 5.34 2.79
CA GLY A 535 -13.87 5.42 4.18
C GLY A 535 -15.33 5.83 4.35
N ALA A 536 -15.88 5.64 5.54
CA ALA A 536 -17.27 6.00 5.84
C ALA A 536 -17.48 7.53 5.87
N VAL A 537 -18.65 7.98 5.43
CA VAL A 537 -19.10 9.38 5.58
C VAL A 537 -19.42 9.68 7.05
N ASP A 538 -18.78 10.71 7.58
CA ASP A 538 -18.99 11.20 8.94
C ASP A 538 -20.14 12.22 9.04
N PRO A 539 -20.58 12.62 10.26
CA PRO A 539 -21.67 13.58 10.45
C PRO A 539 -21.44 14.98 9.85
N SER A 540 -20.21 15.33 9.50
CA SER A 540 -19.87 16.57 8.79
C SER A 540 -19.94 16.44 7.27
N SER A 541 -20.38 15.28 6.78
CA SER A 541 -20.34 14.91 5.35
C SER A 541 -18.93 14.96 4.79
N SER A 542 -18.00 14.43 5.58
CA SER A 542 -16.61 14.25 5.19
C SER A 542 -16.29 12.76 5.12
N PHE A 543 -15.40 12.38 4.21
CA PHE A 543 -14.90 11.02 4.06
C PHE A 543 -13.53 11.04 3.40
N ASP A 544 -12.80 9.94 3.60
CA ASP A 544 -11.45 9.76 3.09
C ASP A 544 -11.42 8.67 2.02
N GLU A 545 -10.69 8.93 0.94
CA GLU A 545 -10.28 7.90 0.00
C GLU A 545 -8.77 7.70 0.14
N THR A 546 -8.37 6.50 0.56
CA THR A 546 -6.98 6.21 0.93
C THR A 546 -6.34 5.29 -0.09
N TRP A 547 -5.19 5.70 -0.62
CA TRP A 547 -4.41 4.87 -1.53
C TRP A 547 -3.88 3.63 -0.78
N GLN A 548 -3.94 2.49 -1.45
CA GLN A 548 -3.47 1.21 -0.94
C GLN A 548 -2.33 0.66 -1.80
N THR A 549 -2.50 0.72 -3.13
CA THR A 549 -1.51 0.25 -4.09
C THR A 549 -1.85 0.70 -5.51
N SER A 550 -0.85 0.72 -6.40
CA SER A 550 -1.02 0.90 -7.84
C SER A 550 -1.13 -0.42 -8.62
N TYR A 551 -1.10 -1.58 -7.95
CA TYR A 551 -1.12 -2.90 -8.60
C TYR A 551 -2.34 -3.08 -9.52
N TYR A 552 -2.09 -3.58 -10.73
CA TYR A 552 -3.13 -3.91 -11.72
C TYR A 552 -4.00 -2.74 -12.19
N THR A 553 -3.69 -1.51 -11.80
CA THR A 553 -4.40 -0.32 -12.27
C THR A 553 -4.30 -0.25 -13.80
N PRO A 554 -5.42 -0.37 -14.53
CA PRO A 554 -5.36 -0.64 -15.95
C PRO A 554 -4.96 0.62 -16.71
N THR A 555 -4.12 0.42 -17.72
CA THR A 555 -3.94 1.35 -18.82
C THR A 555 -5.14 1.16 -19.76
N TYR A 556 -6.08 2.11 -19.81
CA TYR A 556 -7.31 1.90 -20.58
C TYR A 556 -7.05 2.04 -22.09
N ASN A 557 -7.07 0.91 -22.81
CA ASN A 557 -7.16 0.86 -24.27
C ASN A 557 -8.62 0.61 -24.68
N SER A 558 -9.33 1.67 -25.07
CA SER A 558 -10.61 1.58 -25.78
C SER A 558 -10.41 1.56 -27.29
N GLN A 559 -9.73 0.54 -27.85
CA GLN A 559 -9.96 0.10 -29.23
C GLN A 559 -9.24 -1.23 -29.57
N ASN A 560 -10.06 -2.17 -30.05
CA ASN A 560 -9.74 -3.41 -30.77
C ASN A 560 -9.34 -4.65 -29.94
N CYS A 561 -10.36 -5.43 -29.54
CA CYS A 561 -10.56 -6.82 -30.00
C CYS A 561 -12.05 -7.13 -30.07
#